data_AF-A0A6P0SWK4-F1
#
_entry.id   AF-A0A6P0SWK4-F1
#
_cell.length_a   1.000
_cell.length_b   1.000
_cell.length_c   1.000
_cell.angle_alpha   90.00
_cell.angle_beta   90.00
_cell.angle_gamma   90.00
#
_symmetry.space_group_name_H-M   'P 1'
#
loop_
_entity.id
_entity.type
_entity.pdbx_description
1 polymer ?
#
loop_
_entity_poly.entity_id
_entity_poly.type
_entity_poly.pdbx_seq_one_letter_code
_entity_poly.pdbx_strand_id
1 'polypeptide(L)'
;MNTINIPPTFKVTEEQFQILATANREKRLERTANGELIVRPPTGGNTGKRNAQLSAQFVIWNNQTKLGVVFDSSCAFRLPNGADRSPDVSWVKIERWNQLTPEQQDTFPPLCPDFVLELRSRTDTMESLRQKM
;
A
#
# COMPACT_ATOMS: atom_id res chain seq x y z
N MET A 1 -16.65 -18.82 4.34
CA MET A 1 -16.00 -18.01 3.29
C MET A 1 -16.83 -16.74 3.16
N ASN A 2 -16.35 -15.60 3.66
CA ASN A 2 -17.08 -14.35 3.54
C ASN A 2 -16.53 -13.61 2.32
N THR A 3 -17.20 -13.78 1.19
CA THR A 3 -16.97 -13.01 -0.04
C THR A 3 -17.72 -11.69 0.09
N ILE A 4 -17.01 -10.57 0.01
CA ILE A 4 -17.61 -9.23 -0.06
C ILE A 4 -17.70 -8.87 -1.54
N ASN A 5 -18.91 -8.69 -2.06
CA ASN A 5 -19.13 -8.08 -3.35
C ASN A 5 -19.40 -6.60 -3.13
N ILE A 6 -18.63 -5.72 -3.78
CA ILE A 6 -18.69 -4.28 -3.58
C ILE A 6 -19.28 -3.66 -4.85
N PRO A 7 -20.52 -3.16 -4.81
CA PRO A 7 -21.13 -2.53 -5.96
C PRO A 7 -20.27 -1.34 -6.43
N PRO A 8 -20.12 -1.09 -7.76
CA PRO A 8 -19.34 0.05 -8.26
C PRO A 8 -19.83 1.42 -7.77
N THR A 9 -21.12 1.50 -7.41
CA THR A 9 -21.76 2.69 -6.86
C THR A 9 -21.51 2.88 -5.36
N PHE A 10 -21.01 1.87 -4.66
CA PHE A 10 -20.70 1.97 -3.24
C PHE A 10 -19.37 2.68 -3.05
N LYS A 11 -19.43 3.88 -2.46
CA LYS A 11 -18.25 4.70 -2.17
C LYS A 11 -18.01 4.74 -0.66
N VAL A 12 -16.74 4.63 -0.29
CA VAL A 12 -16.24 4.62 1.08
C VAL A 12 -15.52 5.94 1.34
N THR A 13 -15.85 6.63 2.43
CA THR A 13 -15.09 7.81 2.86
C THR A 13 -13.76 7.41 3.47
N GLU A 14 -12.85 8.37 3.67
CA GLU A 14 -11.59 8.14 4.35
C GLU A 14 -11.79 7.61 5.78
N GLU A 15 -12.71 8.20 6.56
CA GLU A 15 -12.95 7.75 7.93
C GLU A 15 -13.56 6.34 7.96
N GLN A 16 -14.50 6.06 7.06
CA GLN A 16 -15.08 4.72 6.92
C GLN A 16 -14.03 3.70 6.53
N PHE A 17 -13.11 4.05 5.62
CA PHE A 17 -12.03 3.17 5.21
C PHE A 17 -11.09 2.84 6.37
N GLN A 18 -10.72 3.84 7.19
CA GLN A 18 -9.87 3.62 8.34
C GLN A 18 -10.49 2.63 9.34
N ILE A 19 -11.80 2.73 9.59
CA ILE A 19 -12.54 1.77 10.42
C ILE A 19 -12.55 0.39 9.77
N LEU A 20 -12.88 0.30 8.47
CA LEU A 20 -12.97 -0.97 7.74
C LEU A 20 -11.63 -1.70 7.64
N ALA A 21 -10.56 -1.00 7.27
CA ALA A 21 -9.23 -1.56 7.14
C ALA A 21 -8.67 -2.01 8.50
N THR A 22 -8.95 -1.27 9.56
CA THR A 22 -8.56 -1.65 10.93
C THR A 22 -9.32 -2.89 11.42
N ALA A 23 -10.62 -2.99 11.12
CA ALA A 23 -11.43 -4.14 11.52
C ALA A 23 -11.13 -5.41 10.70
N ASN A 24 -10.55 -5.26 9.50
CA ASN A 24 -10.33 -6.35 8.54
C ASN A 24 -8.87 -6.39 8.05
N ARG A 25 -7.89 -6.30 8.97
CA ARG A 25 -6.45 -6.20 8.65
C ARG A 25 -5.97 -7.34 7.74
N GLU A 26 -6.54 -8.53 7.88
CA GLU A 26 -6.20 -9.71 7.09
C GLU A 26 -6.65 -9.62 5.63
N LYS A 27 -7.58 -8.71 5.30
CA LYS A 27 -8.14 -8.54 3.94
C LYS A 27 -7.33 -7.63 3.04
N ARG A 28 -6.31 -6.93 3.57
CA ARG A 28 -5.40 -6.04 2.80
C ARG A 28 -6.19 -5.11 1.87
N LEU A 29 -7.08 -4.33 2.46
CA LEU A 29 -7.95 -3.42 1.73
C LEU A 29 -7.17 -2.19 1.24
N GLU A 30 -7.55 -1.68 0.08
CA GLU A 30 -7.13 -0.39 -0.47
C GLU A 30 -8.38 0.44 -0.84
N ARG A 31 -8.23 1.76 -0.95
CA ARG A 31 -9.30 2.67 -1.40
C ARG A 31 -8.85 3.57 -2.53
N THR A 32 -9.62 3.65 -3.61
CA THR A 32 -9.34 4.55 -4.75
C THR A 32 -9.67 6.00 -4.40
N ALA A 33 -9.13 6.95 -5.17
CA ALA A 33 -9.48 8.37 -5.02
C ALA A 33 -10.99 8.63 -5.22
N ASN A 34 -11.67 7.75 -5.96
CA ASN A 34 -13.12 7.80 -6.17
C ASN A 34 -13.91 7.11 -5.04
N GLY A 35 -13.24 6.64 -3.98
CA GLY A 35 -13.85 5.96 -2.83
C GLY A 35 -14.18 4.47 -3.06
N GLU A 36 -13.66 3.84 -4.11
CA GLU A 36 -13.93 2.42 -4.35
C GLU A 36 -13.01 1.56 -3.49
N LEU A 37 -13.55 0.48 -2.91
CA LEU A 37 -12.78 -0.44 -2.10
C LEU A 37 -12.20 -1.56 -2.97
N ILE A 38 -10.91 -1.80 -2.84
CA ILE A 38 -10.18 -2.87 -3.52
C ILE A 38 -9.74 -3.88 -2.47
N VAL A 39 -9.91 -5.16 -2.78
CA VAL A 39 -9.38 -6.27 -1.99
C VAL A 39 -8.12 -6.79 -2.69
N ARG A 40 -6.95 -6.71 -2.05
CA ARG A 40 -5.73 -7.33 -2.59
C ARG A 40 -5.77 -8.83 -2.27
N PRO A 41 -5.92 -9.72 -3.28
CA PRO A 41 -5.96 -11.15 -3.03
C PRO A 41 -4.61 -11.66 -2.52
N PRO A 42 -4.58 -12.83 -1.83
CA PRO A 42 -3.33 -13.44 -1.41
C PRO A 42 -2.37 -13.66 -2.58
N THR A 43 -1.11 -13.29 -2.38
CA THR A 43 -0.05 -13.42 -3.37
C THR A 43 0.32 -14.90 -3.58
N GLY A 44 0.39 -15.36 -4.83
CA GLY A 44 0.87 -16.70 -5.16
C GLY A 44 2.37 -16.89 -4.88
N GLY A 45 2.81 -18.12 -4.62
CA GLY A 45 4.16 -18.41 -4.10
C GLY A 45 5.33 -17.89 -4.95
N ASN A 46 5.25 -17.96 -6.29
CA ASN A 46 6.32 -17.42 -7.15
C ASN A 46 6.41 -15.89 -7.11
N THR A 47 5.28 -15.20 -7.06
CA THR A 47 5.24 -13.75 -6.88
C THR A 47 5.73 -13.39 -5.49
N GLY A 48 5.29 -14.10 -4.45
CA GLY A 48 5.74 -13.89 -3.07
C GLY A 48 7.25 -14.06 -2.90
N LYS A 49 7.84 -15.11 -3.48
CA LYS A 49 9.30 -15.34 -3.47
C LYS A 49 10.06 -14.18 -4.11
N ARG A 50 9.61 -13.70 -5.26
CA ARG A 50 10.23 -12.55 -5.96
C ARG A 50 10.06 -11.26 -5.17
N ASN A 51 8.88 -11.03 -4.60
CA ASN A 51 8.62 -9.84 -3.79
C ASN A 51 9.55 -9.80 -2.56
N ALA A 52 9.69 -10.92 -1.86
CA ALA A 52 10.60 -11.02 -0.72
C ALA A 52 12.06 -10.68 -1.09
N GLN A 53 12.53 -11.15 -2.24
CA GLN A 53 13.87 -10.82 -2.75
C GLN A 53 14.01 -9.34 -3.13
N LEU A 54 12.97 -8.72 -3.69
CA LEU A 54 12.95 -7.29 -4.01
C LEU A 54 12.95 -6.45 -2.74
N SER A 55 12.05 -6.72 -1.79
CA SER A 55 12.00 -6.01 -0.50
C SER A 55 13.34 -6.09 0.23
N ALA A 56 13.97 -7.28 0.26
CA ALA A 56 15.29 -7.45 0.88
C ALA A 56 16.37 -6.56 0.24
N GLN A 57 16.41 -6.45 -1.09
CA GLN A 57 17.37 -5.59 -1.80
C GLN A 57 17.18 -4.12 -1.43
N PHE A 58 15.93 -3.64 -1.38
CA PHE A 58 15.62 -2.26 -0.97
C PHE A 58 15.99 -2.01 0.49
N VAL A 59 15.71 -2.95 1.40
CA VAL A 59 16.09 -2.83 2.82
C VAL A 59 17.61 -2.77 2.98
N ILE A 60 18.35 -3.66 2.31
CA ILE A 60 19.82 -3.68 2.37
C ILE A 60 20.40 -2.35 1.84
N TRP A 61 19.94 -1.92 0.66
CA TRP A 61 20.36 -0.65 0.08
C TRP A 61 20.05 0.54 1.01
N ASN A 62 18.83 0.61 1.56
CA ASN A 62 18.44 1.70 2.44
C ASN A 62 19.24 1.71 3.74
N ASN A 63 19.57 0.55 4.31
CA ASN A 63 20.39 0.46 5.51
C ASN A 63 21.83 0.91 5.27
N GLN A 64 22.35 0.70 4.06
CA GLN A 64 23.69 1.16 3.66
C GLN A 64 23.72 2.68 3.43
N THR A 65 22.72 3.23 2.76
CA THR A 65 22.70 4.65 2.38
C THR A 65 22.12 5.55 3.47
N LYS A 66 21.24 5.02 4.33
CA LYS A 66 20.53 5.72 5.40
C LYS A 66 19.73 6.93 4.92
N LEU A 67 19.27 6.90 3.66
CA LEU A 67 18.56 8.01 3.03
C LEU A 67 17.07 8.06 3.35
N GLY A 68 16.51 6.99 3.91
CA GLY A 68 15.06 6.88 4.09
C GLY A 68 14.59 5.68 4.88
N VAL A 69 13.32 5.34 4.67
CA VAL A 69 12.62 4.22 5.29
C VAL A 69 11.94 3.40 4.19
N VAL A 70 12.08 2.09 4.26
CA VAL A 70 11.43 1.13 3.34
C VAL A 70 10.21 0.53 4.05
N PHE A 71 9.12 0.39 3.32
CA PHE A 71 7.87 -0.17 3.79
C PHE A 71 7.50 -1.41 2.97
N ASP A 72 6.87 -2.37 3.63
CA ASP A 72 6.44 -3.63 3.01
C ASP A 72 5.14 -3.49 2.21
N SER A 73 4.74 -4.59 1.56
CA SER A 73 3.53 -4.69 0.73
C SER A 73 2.18 -4.51 1.45
N SER A 74 2.19 -4.33 2.78
CA SER A 74 0.98 -4.23 3.60
C SER A 74 0.76 -2.85 4.21
N CYS A 75 1.79 -2.00 4.21
CA CYS A 75 1.69 -0.63 4.65
C CYS A 75 0.84 0.19 3.66
N ALA A 76 -0.29 0.71 4.13
CA ALA A 76 -1.13 1.62 3.35
C ALA A 76 -0.72 3.07 3.61
N PHE A 77 -0.64 3.86 2.54
CA PHE A 77 -0.38 5.28 2.56
C PHE A 77 -1.65 6.04 2.19
N ARG A 78 -1.92 7.12 2.93
CA ARG A 78 -2.98 8.06 2.62
C ARG A 78 -2.43 9.13 1.69
N LEU A 79 -2.84 9.06 0.44
CA LEU A 79 -2.31 9.88 -0.64
C LEU A 79 -3.03 11.24 -0.73
N PRO A 80 -2.35 12.30 -1.22
CA PRO A 80 -2.95 13.63 -1.35
C PRO A 80 -4.18 13.71 -2.25
N ASN A 81 -4.34 12.74 -3.17
CA ASN A 81 -5.53 12.64 -4.02
C ASN A 81 -6.71 11.93 -3.33
N GLY A 82 -6.60 11.64 -2.03
CA GLY A 82 -7.63 11.00 -1.24
C GLY A 82 -7.72 9.47 -1.43
N ALA A 83 -6.74 8.84 -2.09
CA ALA A 83 -6.66 7.37 -2.15
C ALA A 83 -5.87 6.81 -0.95
N ASP A 84 -6.15 5.56 -0.59
CA ASP A 84 -5.38 4.78 0.37
C ASP A 84 -4.78 3.55 -0.36
N ARG A 85 -3.47 3.51 -0.53
CA ARG A 85 -2.77 2.51 -1.38
C ARG A 85 -1.61 1.84 -0.65
N SER A 86 -1.42 0.55 -0.89
CA SER A 86 -0.29 -0.23 -0.34
C SER A 86 0.56 -0.85 -1.47
N PRO A 87 1.58 -0.13 -1.97
CA PRO A 87 2.49 -0.66 -2.98
C PRO A 87 3.31 -1.85 -2.47
N ASP A 88 3.77 -2.72 -3.37
CA ASP A 88 4.53 -3.92 -2.98
C ASP A 88 5.87 -3.59 -2.28
N VAL A 89 6.50 -2.48 -2.68
CA VAL A 89 7.59 -1.81 -1.96
C VAL A 89 7.37 -0.31 -2.02
N SER A 90 7.48 0.36 -0.89
CA SER A 90 7.49 1.83 -0.83
C SER A 90 8.74 2.33 -0.12
N TRP A 91 9.24 3.49 -0.52
CA TRP A 91 10.37 4.16 0.12
C TRP A 91 10.09 5.65 0.30
N VAL A 92 10.42 6.16 1.47
CA VAL A 92 10.21 7.56 1.86
C VAL A 92 11.54 8.14 2.34
N LYS A 93 11.89 9.34 1.89
CA LYS A 93 13.05 10.08 2.38
C LYS A 93 12.99 10.28 3.88
N ILE A 94 14.14 10.19 4.55
CA ILE A 94 14.20 10.21 6.01
C ILE A 94 13.69 11.53 6.58
N GLU A 95 13.92 12.65 5.89
CA GLU A 95 13.45 13.97 6.31
C GLU A 95 11.93 14.08 6.26
N ARG A 96 11.29 13.46 5.24
CA ARG A 96 9.82 13.45 5.11
C ARG A 96 9.17 12.55 6.15
N TRP A 97 9.79 11.41 6.44
CA TRP A 97 9.32 10.50 7.49
C TRP A 97 9.39 11.15 8.88
N ASN A 98 10.51 11.82 9.18
CA ASN A 98 10.72 12.46 10.49
C ASN A 98 9.87 13.73 10.70
N GLN A 99 9.23 14.27 9.65
CA GLN A 99 8.26 15.36 9.77
C GLN A 99 6.87 14.89 10.24
N LEU A 100 6.59 13.58 10.15
CA LEU A 100 5.34 13.03 10.65
C LEU A 100 5.31 13.02 12.18
N THR A 101 4.12 13.23 12.75
CA THR A 101 3.91 12.98 14.18
C THR A 101 4.02 11.48 14.49
N PRO A 102 4.32 11.08 15.74
CA PRO A 102 4.32 9.67 16.12
C PRO A 102 3.01 8.95 15.74
N GLU A 103 1.87 9.60 15.93
CA GLU A 103 0.56 9.02 15.55
C GLU A 103 0.40 8.86 14.03
N GLN A 104 0.95 9.77 13.22
CA GLN A 104 0.99 9.61 11.77
C GLN A 104 1.94 8.49 11.32
N GLN A 105 3.01 8.23 12.09
CA GLN A 105 3.93 7.12 11.83
C GLN A 105 3.33 5.75 12.19
N ASP A 106 2.48 5.71 13.23
CA ASP A 106 1.83 4.48 13.72
C ASP A 106 0.49 4.15 13.03
N THR A 107 0.03 5.01 12.11
CA THR A 107 -1.22 4.82 11.33
C THR A 107 -0.92 4.71 9.83
N PHE A 108 -1.87 5.04 8.96
CA PHE A 108 -1.61 5.13 7.51
C PHE A 108 -0.91 6.46 7.23
N PRO A 109 0.38 6.47 6.88
CA PRO A 109 1.13 7.71 6.78
C PRO A 109 0.48 8.65 5.75
N PRO A 110 0.16 9.91 6.11
CA PRO A 110 -0.51 10.86 5.23
C PRO A 110 0.48 11.50 4.25
N LEU A 111 1.17 10.69 3.47
CA LEU A 111 2.13 11.11 2.47
C LEU A 111 2.14 10.18 1.25
N CYS A 112 2.55 10.72 0.11
CA CYS A 112 2.93 9.92 -1.05
C CYS A 112 4.40 9.49 -0.92
N PRO A 113 4.73 8.18 -1.00
CA PRO A 113 6.12 7.74 -0.99
C PRO A 113 6.96 8.39 -2.09
N ASP A 114 8.25 8.60 -1.84
CA ASP A 114 9.19 9.15 -2.84
C ASP A 114 9.50 8.15 -3.96
N PHE A 115 9.36 6.86 -3.66
CA PHE A 115 9.49 5.79 -4.63
C PHE A 115 8.52 4.65 -4.28
N VAL A 116 7.92 4.05 -5.29
CA VAL A 116 7.07 2.86 -5.18
C VAL A 116 7.42 1.85 -6.26
N LEU A 117 7.26 0.57 -5.95
CA LEU A 117 7.38 -0.52 -6.90
C LEU A 117 6.18 -1.45 -6.75
N GLU A 118 5.59 -1.82 -7.89
CA GLU A 118 4.59 -2.89 -8.00
C GLU A 118 5.19 -4.08 -8.75
N LEU A 119 5.11 -5.26 -8.14
CA LEU A 119 5.49 -6.51 -8.78
C LEU A 119 4.24 -7.14 -9.40
N ARG A 120 4.12 -6.98 -10.73
CA ARG A 120 3.05 -7.62 -11.50
C ARG A 120 2.99 -9.13 -11.27
N SER A 121 1.86 -9.60 -10.74
CA SER A 121 1.50 -11.01 -10.65
C SER A 121 0.84 -11.52 -11.94
N ARG A 122 0.54 -12.82 -12.00
CA ARG A 122 -0.15 -13.42 -13.16
C ARG A 122 -1.61 -12.97 -13.28
N THR A 123 -2.24 -12.57 -12.18
CA THR A 123 -3.64 -12.14 -12.13
C THR A 123 -3.81 -10.65 -12.33
N ASP A 124 -2.72 -9.88 -12.32
CA ASP A 124 -2.78 -8.44 -12.51
C ASP A 124 -2.86 -8.07 -13.99
N THR A 125 -3.67 -7.06 -14.28
CA THR A 125 -3.70 -6.41 -15.58
C THR A 125 -2.68 -5.28 -15.62
N MET A 126 -2.13 -4.99 -16.81
CA MET A 126 -1.24 -3.83 -16.97
C MET A 126 -1.98 -2.50 -16.73
N GLU A 127 -3.26 -2.44 -17.06
CA GLU A 127 -4.09 -1.25 -16.88
C GLU A 127 -4.29 -0.95 -15.39
N SER A 128 -4.69 -1.93 -14.58
CA SER A 128 -4.89 -1.74 -13.14
C SER A 128 -3.60 -1.32 -12.43
N LEU A 129 -2.44 -1.86 -12.85
CA LEU A 129 -1.14 -1.46 -12.30
C LEU A 129 -0.78 -0.03 -12.70
N ARG A 130 -1.01 0.36 -13.97
CA ARG A 130 -0.76 1.73 -14.44
C ARG A 130 -1.67 2.77 -13.79
N GLN A 131 -2.90 2.41 -13.44
CA GLN A 131 -3.80 3.30 -12.70
C GLN A 131 -3.41 3.49 -11.24
N LYS A 132 -2.65 2.54 -10.66
CA LYS A 132 -2.15 2.64 -9.28
C LYS A 132 -0.91 3.52 -9.18
N MET A 133 -0.09 3.56 -10.23
CA MET A 133 1.12 4.37 -10.37
C MET A 133 0.79 5.80 -10.80
#